data_AF-A0A3S4HU34-F1
#
_entry.id   AF-A0A3S4HU34-F1
#
_cell.length_a   1.000
_cell.length_b   1.000
_cell.length_c   1.000
_cell.angle_alpha   90.00
_cell.angle_beta   90.00
_cell.angle_gamma   90.00
#
_symmetry.space_group_name_H-M   'P 1'
#
loop_
_entity.id
_entity.type
_entity.pdbx_description
1 polymer ?
#
loop_
_entity_poly.entity_id
_entity_poly.type
_entity_poly.pdbx_seq_one_letter_code
_entity_poly.pdbx_strand_id
1 'polypeptide(L)'
;MAAMKRQLIAFSLLGSLTACSALQQLGVPIHSGSGASSRPAQSAPPRAAAKVDLLLAEANRLADKVKSGELTRTAAADQLNAARLRIAGSNAVDNDNFAVYRQLTAERDAGRIDSDAFRARLEAHLREWMRRWPKYAPKPADPAFTNFLLKLYGLPPLGY
;
A
#
# COMPACT_ATOMS: atom_id res chain seq x y z
N MET A 1 -14.65 -50.58 -19.42
CA MET A 1 -15.29 -50.47 -20.75
C MET A 1 -16.08 -49.17 -20.79
N ALA A 2 -15.81 -48.31 -21.79
CA ALA A 2 -16.69 -47.34 -22.47
C ALA A 2 -17.60 -46.39 -21.65
N ALA A 3 -17.81 -45.10 -21.96
CA ALA A 3 -17.36 -44.23 -23.04
C ALA A 3 -17.74 -42.76 -22.72
N MET A 4 -16.95 -41.82 -23.25
CA MET A 4 -17.30 -40.40 -23.40
C MET A 4 -18.64 -40.21 -24.11
N LYS A 5 -19.37 -39.14 -23.77
CA LYS A 5 -20.39 -38.59 -24.69
C LYS A 5 -20.38 -37.06 -24.69
N ARG A 6 -19.65 -36.51 -25.66
CA ARG A 6 -19.78 -35.14 -26.18
C ARG A 6 -21.09 -35.03 -26.97
N GLN A 7 -21.84 -33.96 -26.77
CA GLN A 7 -22.94 -33.49 -27.64
C GLN A 7 -22.84 -31.96 -27.62
N LEU A 8 -22.13 -31.31 -28.57
CA LEU A 8 -22.60 -30.85 -29.88
C LEU A 8 -23.87 -29.97 -29.85
N ILE A 9 -23.62 -28.66 -29.82
CA ILE A 9 -24.13 -27.60 -30.71
C ILE A 9 -25.62 -27.66 -31.08
N ALA A 10 -26.37 -26.66 -30.61
CA ALA A 10 -27.59 -26.20 -31.28
C ALA A 10 -27.50 -24.68 -31.47
N PHE A 11 -27.25 -24.30 -32.72
CA PHE A 11 -27.38 -22.96 -33.29
C PHE A 11 -28.88 -22.70 -33.57
N SER A 12 -29.41 -21.54 -33.20
CA SER A 12 -30.67 -20.97 -33.73
C SER A 12 -30.65 -19.45 -33.47
N LEU A 13 -30.35 -18.63 -34.49
CA LEU A 13 -31.29 -17.97 -35.43
C LEU A 13 -32.10 -16.85 -34.72
N LEU A 14 -31.68 -15.58 -34.82
CA LEU A 14 -32.02 -14.55 -35.85
C LEU A 14 -33.34 -13.79 -35.58
N GLY A 15 -33.24 -12.46 -35.48
CA GLY A 15 -34.36 -11.50 -35.41
C GLY A 15 -33.83 -10.10 -35.07
N SER A 16 -33.27 -9.36 -36.03
CA SER A 16 -33.94 -8.43 -36.96
C SER A 16 -33.86 -6.96 -36.50
N LEU A 17 -32.93 -6.26 -37.15
CA LEU A 17 -32.84 -4.84 -37.52
C LEU A 17 -33.90 -3.87 -36.95
N THR A 18 -33.41 -2.82 -36.28
CA THR A 18 -33.94 -1.47 -36.49
C THR A 18 -32.77 -0.50 -36.53
N ALA A 19 -32.59 0.06 -37.73
CA ALA A 19 -31.64 1.12 -38.03
C ALA A 19 -32.28 2.48 -37.71
N CYS A 20 -31.55 3.32 -36.97
CA CYS A 20 -31.67 4.77 -37.07
C CYS A 20 -30.28 5.31 -37.40
N SER A 21 -30.04 5.49 -38.69
CA SER A 21 -28.88 6.19 -39.24
C SER A 21 -29.38 7.51 -39.85
N ALA A 22 -29.03 8.64 -39.24
CA ALA A 22 -28.93 9.94 -39.90
C ALA A 22 -28.21 10.90 -38.93
N LEU A 23 -26.88 11.05 -39.07
CA LEU A 23 -26.19 11.99 -39.97
C LEU A 23 -26.01 13.36 -39.32
N GLN A 24 -24.81 13.61 -38.76
CA GLN A 24 -23.91 14.80 -38.93
C GLN A 24 -22.55 14.38 -38.30
N GLN A 25 -21.55 13.81 -38.99
CA GLN A 25 -20.58 14.42 -39.92
C GLN A 25 -20.01 15.72 -39.30
N LEU A 26 -18.74 15.89 -38.88
CA LEU A 26 -17.41 15.46 -39.36
C LEU A 26 -16.37 15.57 -38.21
N GLY A 27 -15.37 14.68 -38.13
CA GLY A 27 -14.10 14.95 -37.43
C GLY A 27 -13.54 13.84 -36.52
N VAL A 28 -12.75 12.94 -37.13
CA VAL A 28 -11.67 12.03 -36.65
C VAL A 28 -11.08 12.21 -35.20
N PRO A 29 -10.41 11.20 -34.60
CA PRO A 29 -10.96 10.12 -33.78
C PRO A 29 -10.43 10.07 -32.31
N ILE A 30 -11.31 9.62 -31.40
CA ILE A 30 -11.11 8.76 -30.21
C ILE A 30 -9.93 9.09 -29.26
N HIS A 31 -10.25 9.44 -28.00
CA HIS A 31 -10.14 8.51 -26.87
C HIS A 31 -11.28 8.78 -25.89
N SER A 32 -12.12 7.77 -25.73
CA SER A 32 -13.28 7.74 -24.85
C SER A 32 -12.87 7.98 -23.41
N GLY A 33 -13.21 9.17 -22.90
CA GLY A 33 -13.35 9.41 -21.48
C GLY A 33 -14.51 8.57 -20.95
N SER A 34 -14.25 7.29 -20.68
CA SER A 34 -15.06 6.54 -19.75
C SER A 34 -14.78 7.15 -18.38
N GLY A 35 -15.77 7.88 -17.86
CA GLY A 35 -15.78 8.45 -16.53
C GLY A 35 -15.76 7.35 -15.47
N ALA A 36 -14.61 6.71 -15.30
CA ALA A 36 -14.17 6.34 -13.98
C ALA A 36 -13.76 7.65 -13.31
N SER A 37 -14.38 7.96 -12.18
CA SER A 37 -13.86 8.96 -11.27
C SER A 37 -12.51 8.43 -10.75
N SER A 38 -11.46 8.56 -11.57
CA SER A 38 -10.09 8.39 -11.17
C SER A 38 -9.79 9.62 -10.34
N ARG A 39 -10.12 9.54 -9.05
CA ARG A 39 -9.38 10.26 -8.01
C ARG A 39 -7.91 10.16 -8.44
N PRO A 40 -7.20 11.27 -8.68
CA PRO A 40 -5.80 11.17 -9.03
C PRO A 40 -5.17 10.37 -7.89
N ALA A 41 -4.68 9.16 -8.21
CA ALA A 41 -3.71 8.50 -7.36
C ALA A 41 -2.59 9.53 -7.33
N GLN A 42 -2.51 10.27 -6.22
CA GLN A 42 -1.51 11.30 -6.02
C GLN A 42 -0.17 10.58 -6.09
N SER A 43 0.41 10.57 -7.29
CA SER A 43 1.73 10.04 -7.53
C SER A 43 2.64 10.77 -6.56
N ALA A 44 3.30 10.01 -5.69
CA ALA A 44 4.27 10.57 -4.78
C ALA A 44 5.25 11.48 -5.53
N PRO A 45 5.59 12.67 -5.02
CA PRO A 45 6.71 13.41 -5.57
C PRO A 45 7.94 12.48 -5.55
N PRO A 46 8.76 12.47 -6.62
CA PRO A 46 9.80 11.46 -6.83
C PRO A 46 10.74 11.26 -5.62
N ARG A 47 11.00 12.34 -4.88
CA ARG A 47 11.85 12.34 -3.69
C ARG A 47 11.26 11.56 -2.51
N ALA A 48 9.94 11.59 -2.34
CA ALA A 48 9.28 10.89 -1.25
C ALA A 48 9.19 9.38 -1.53
N ALA A 49 8.92 9.00 -2.78
CA ALA A 49 9.03 7.61 -3.23
C ALA A 49 10.45 7.05 -2.99
N ALA A 50 11.48 7.83 -3.35
CA ALA A 50 12.87 7.44 -3.14
C ALA A 50 13.22 7.17 -1.66
N LYS A 51 12.72 7.99 -0.72
CA LYS A 51 12.93 7.76 0.73
C LYS A 51 12.29 6.46 1.20
N VAL A 52 11.06 6.17 0.76
CA VAL A 52 10.34 4.93 1.10
C VAL A 52 11.12 3.71 0.60
N ASP A 53 11.65 3.76 -0.62
CA ASP A 53 12.42 2.65 -1.18
C ASP A 53 13.76 2.44 -0.46
N LEU A 54 14.44 3.51 -0.03
CA LEU A 54 15.63 3.42 0.82
C LEU A 54 15.31 2.78 2.19
N LEU A 55 14.17 3.12 2.80
CA LEU A 55 13.73 2.51 4.05
C LEU A 55 13.39 1.02 3.87
N LEU A 56 12.77 0.66 2.75
CA LEU A 56 12.46 -0.72 2.42
C LEU A 56 13.72 -1.57 2.25
N ALA A 57 14.73 -1.05 1.53
CA ALA A 57 16.01 -1.72 1.37
C ALA A 57 16.70 -1.98 2.72
N GLU A 58 16.70 -0.98 3.61
CA GLU A 58 17.27 -1.12 4.95
C GLU A 58 16.47 -2.10 5.82
N ALA A 59 15.14 -2.05 5.76
CA ALA A 59 14.29 -3.00 6.49
C ALA A 59 14.54 -4.45 6.07
N ASN A 60 14.72 -4.71 4.76
CA ASN A 60 15.06 -6.04 4.24
C ASN A 60 16.43 -6.51 4.76
N ARG A 61 17.45 -5.65 4.69
CA ARG A 61 18.80 -5.95 5.23
C ARG A 61 18.74 -6.32 6.71
N LEU A 62 17.94 -5.60 7.50
CA LEU A 62 17.76 -5.87 8.92
C LEU A 62 16.97 -7.14 9.18
N ALA A 63 15.94 -7.43 8.36
CA ALA A 63 15.17 -8.67 8.45
C ALA A 63 16.04 -9.91 8.20
N ASP A 64 16.98 -9.84 7.24
CA ASP A 64 17.92 -10.92 6.97
C ASP A 64 18.82 -11.20 8.18
N LYS A 65 19.31 -10.15 8.86
CA LYS A 65 20.11 -10.27 10.09
C LYS A 65 19.32 -10.83 11.27
N VAL A 66 18.04 -10.50 11.36
CA VAL A 66 17.16 -11.10 12.37
C VAL A 66 16.96 -12.59 12.07
N LYS A 67 16.79 -12.95 10.80
CA LYS A 67 16.63 -14.33 10.36
C LYS A 67 17.89 -15.17 10.56
N SER A 68 19.08 -14.58 10.37
CA SER A 68 20.37 -15.24 10.66
C SER A 68 20.68 -15.34 12.16
N GLY A 69 19.93 -14.63 13.02
CA GLY A 69 20.16 -14.59 14.46
C GLY A 69 21.24 -13.61 14.90
N GLU A 70 21.83 -12.85 13.97
CA GLU A 70 22.81 -11.80 14.27
C GLU A 70 22.20 -10.62 15.05
N LEU A 71 20.90 -10.38 14.88
CA LEU A 71 20.16 -9.31 15.55
C LEU A 71 18.85 -9.82 16.15
N THR A 72 18.48 -9.29 17.31
CA THR A 72 17.12 -9.43 17.82
C THR A 72 16.17 -8.53 17.03
N ARG A 73 14.87 -8.83 17.02
CA ARG A 73 13.86 -7.98 16.34
C ARG A 73 13.87 -6.56 16.90
N THR A 74 14.03 -6.48 18.21
CA THR A 74 14.17 -5.25 19.00
C THR A 74 15.37 -4.41 18.52
N ALA A 75 16.55 -5.02 18.38
CA ALA A 75 17.75 -4.35 17.89
C ALA A 75 17.63 -3.92 16.42
N ALA A 76 16.98 -4.73 15.59
CA ALA A 76 16.68 -4.38 14.20
C ALA A 76 15.73 -3.17 14.12
N ALA A 77 14.71 -3.11 14.97
CA ALA A 77 13.83 -1.94 15.04
C ALA A 77 14.60 -0.66 15.43
N ASP A 78 15.55 -0.75 16.36
CA ASP A 78 16.38 0.39 16.76
C ASP A 78 17.31 0.87 15.62
N GLN A 79 17.90 -0.05 14.86
CA GLN A 79 18.69 0.30 13.66
C GLN A 79 17.81 0.93 12.57
N LEU A 80 16.59 0.43 12.38
CA LEU A 80 15.63 1.02 11.45
C LEU A 80 15.26 2.44 11.85
N ASN A 81 15.14 2.74 13.15
CA ASN A 81 14.91 4.10 13.64
C ASN A 81 16.04 5.05 13.24
N ALA A 82 17.29 4.62 13.45
CA ALA A 82 18.46 5.42 13.11
C ALA A 82 18.51 5.70 11.59
N ALA A 83 18.21 4.70 10.77
CA ALA A 83 18.12 4.87 9.32
C ALA A 83 16.98 5.82 8.93
N ARG A 84 15.81 5.71 9.58
CA ARG A 84 14.68 6.61 9.38
C ARG A 84 15.06 8.06 9.61
N LEU A 85 15.68 8.35 10.75
CA LEU A 85 16.12 9.70 11.09
C LEU A 85 17.15 10.24 10.09
N ARG A 86 18.05 9.38 9.58
CA ARG A 86 19.04 9.76 8.56
C ARG A 86 18.43 10.02 7.18
N ILE A 87 17.43 9.23 6.76
CA ILE A 87 16.84 9.30 5.41
C ILE A 87 15.73 10.34 5.33
N ALA A 88 14.81 10.34 6.30
CA ALA A 88 13.60 11.14 6.29
C ALA A 88 13.66 12.35 7.23
N GLY A 89 14.55 12.32 8.23
CA GLY A 89 14.57 13.31 9.31
C GLY A 89 13.57 13.01 10.42
N SER A 90 13.43 13.94 11.35
CA SER A 90 12.41 13.86 12.41
C SER A 90 11.08 14.35 11.87
N ASN A 91 10.03 13.53 12.01
CA ASN A 91 8.66 13.87 11.65
C ASN A 91 7.73 13.36 12.76
N ALA A 92 6.81 14.20 13.23
CA ALA A 92 5.95 13.89 14.37
C ALA A 92 5.09 12.62 14.16
N VAL A 93 4.58 12.42 12.95
CA VAL A 93 3.75 11.25 12.60
C VAL A 93 4.63 10.00 12.49
N ASP A 94 5.82 10.12 11.89
CA ASP A 94 6.76 9.01 11.81
C ASP A 94 7.29 8.60 13.19
N ASN A 95 7.50 9.57 14.09
CA ASN A 95 7.92 9.34 15.48
C ASN A 95 6.86 8.55 16.26
N ASP A 96 5.59 8.95 16.15
CA ASP A 96 4.48 8.26 16.81
C ASP A 96 4.30 6.83 16.29
N ASN A 97 4.21 6.67 14.96
CA ASN A 97 4.05 5.35 14.34
C ASN A 97 5.23 4.42 14.65
N PHE A 98 6.46 4.95 14.70
CA PHE A 98 7.62 4.15 15.10
C PHE A 98 7.59 3.76 16.57
N ALA A 99 7.15 4.63 17.47
CA ALA A 99 7.04 4.30 18.89
C ALA A 99 6.10 3.09 19.09
N VAL A 100 4.95 3.08 18.40
CA VAL A 100 4.01 1.95 18.42
C VAL A 100 4.64 0.70 17.78
N TYR A 101 5.27 0.84 16.61
CA TYR A 101 5.99 -0.27 15.97
C TYR A 101 7.04 -0.90 16.90
N ARG A 102 7.82 -0.07 17.59
CA ARG A 102 8.90 -0.49 18.49
C ARG A 102 8.38 -1.17 19.75
N GLN A 103 7.27 -0.67 20.31
CA GLN A 103 6.58 -1.29 21.43
C GLN A 103 6.05 -2.67 21.05
N LEU A 104 5.29 -2.77 19.95
CA LEU A 104 4.75 -4.05 19.47
C LEU A 104 5.87 -5.04 19.15
N THR A 105 7.00 -4.56 18.62
CA THR A 105 8.17 -5.40 18.37
C THR A 105 8.72 -5.97 19.67
N ALA A 106 8.84 -5.16 20.73
CA ALA A 106 9.28 -5.63 22.04
C ALA A 106 8.28 -6.60 22.69
N GLU A 107 6.97 -6.38 22.53
CA GLU A 107 5.93 -7.31 22.99
C GLU A 107 6.07 -8.66 22.28
N ARG A 108 6.32 -8.66 20.98
CA ARG A 108 6.52 -9.88 20.18
C ARG A 108 7.80 -10.61 20.57
N ASP A 109 8.89 -9.88 20.77
CA ASP A 109 10.19 -10.46 21.19
C ASP A 109 10.11 -11.09 22.59
N ALA A 110 9.31 -10.48 23.47
CA ALA A 110 9.01 -11.02 24.81
C ALA A 110 7.97 -12.16 24.80
N GLY A 111 7.47 -12.58 23.63
CA GLY A 111 6.45 -13.63 23.51
C GLY A 111 5.06 -13.24 24.02
N ARG A 112 4.79 -11.95 24.25
CA ARG A 112 3.48 -11.45 24.74
C ARG A 112 2.43 -11.38 23.64
N ILE A 113 2.86 -11.23 22.39
CA ILE A 113 2.01 -11.25 21.20
C ILE A 113 2.67 -12.07 20.10
N ASP A 114 1.86 -12.70 19.26
CA ASP A 114 2.33 -13.38 18.07
C ASP A 114 2.42 -12.42 16.85
N SER A 115 2.74 -12.99 15.70
CA SER A 115 2.88 -12.24 14.45
C SER A 115 1.56 -11.67 13.94
N ASP A 116 0.44 -12.34 14.19
CA ASP A 116 -0.87 -11.94 13.68
C ASP A 116 -1.45 -10.80 14.54
N ALA A 117 -1.34 -10.92 15.86
CA ALA A 117 -1.66 -9.86 16.80
C ALA A 117 -0.79 -8.61 16.57
N PHE A 118 0.50 -8.78 16.27
CA PHE A 118 1.37 -7.67 15.87
C PHE A 118 0.82 -6.93 14.64
N ARG A 119 0.50 -7.68 13.58
CA ARG A 119 0.00 -7.10 12.32
C ARG A 119 -1.33 -6.40 12.52
N ALA A 120 -2.28 -7.04 13.20
CA ALA A 120 -3.61 -6.49 13.44
C ALA A 120 -3.55 -5.19 14.25
N ARG A 121 -2.74 -5.13 15.32
CA ARG A 121 -2.59 -3.93 16.16
C ARG A 121 -1.93 -2.79 15.40
N LEU A 122 -0.87 -3.07 14.63
CA LEU A 122 -0.20 -2.04 13.85
C LEU A 122 -1.10 -1.52 12.72
N GLU A 123 -1.81 -2.40 12.02
CA GLU A 123 -2.77 -2.00 10.98
C GLU A 123 -3.89 -1.11 11.55
N ALA A 124 -4.47 -1.49 12.70
CA ALA A 124 -5.50 -0.69 13.36
C ALA A 124 -5.00 0.72 13.70
N HIS A 125 -3.77 0.83 14.20
CA HIS A 125 -3.14 2.11 14.48
C HIS A 125 -2.93 2.95 13.21
N LEU A 126 -2.43 2.34 12.13
CA LEU A 126 -2.25 3.03 10.84
C LEU A 126 -3.58 3.54 10.26
N ARG A 127 -4.65 2.72 10.33
CA ARG A 127 -5.99 3.12 9.87
C ARG A 127 -6.54 4.29 10.68
N GLU A 128 -6.29 4.31 11.99
CA GLU A 128 -6.68 5.44 12.84
C GLU A 128 -5.93 6.72 12.45
N TRP A 129 -4.62 6.62 12.18
CA TRP A 129 -3.85 7.74 11.63
C TRP A 129 -4.41 8.23 10.31
N MET A 130 -4.77 7.34 9.38
CA MET A 130 -5.40 7.71 8.11
C MET A 130 -6.73 8.44 8.30
N ARG A 131 -7.54 8.03 9.28
CA ARG A 131 -8.83 8.67 9.60
C ARG A 131 -8.63 10.08 10.16
N ARG A 132 -7.58 10.27 10.97
CA ARG A 132 -7.24 11.56 11.59
C ARG A 132 -6.52 12.51 10.63
N TRP A 133 -5.79 11.98 9.67
CA TRP A 133 -4.91 12.74 8.78
C TRP A 133 -5.58 13.92 8.03
N PRO A 134 -6.82 13.82 7.50
CA PRO A 134 -7.49 14.95 6.87
C PRO A 134 -7.70 16.16 7.78
N LYS A 135 -7.84 15.92 9.09
CA LYS A 135 -8.10 16.94 10.12
C LYS A 135 -6.84 17.37 10.86
N TYR A 136 -5.70 16.72 10.61
CA TYR A 136 -4.46 16.99 11.30
C TYR A 136 -3.80 18.26 10.74
N ALA A 137 -3.55 19.24 11.60
CA ALA A 137 -2.94 20.52 11.25
C ALA A 137 -2.04 21.01 12.41
N PRO A 138 -0.84 21.56 12.10
CA PRO A 138 -0.21 21.61 10.78
C PRO A 138 0.24 20.22 10.31
N LYS A 139 0.18 19.97 9.00
CA LYS A 139 0.65 18.69 8.42
C LYS A 139 2.17 18.71 8.31
N PRO A 140 2.87 17.73 8.91
CA PRO A 140 4.30 17.61 8.71
C PRO A 140 4.57 17.17 7.28
N ALA A 141 5.64 17.72 6.70
CA ALA A 141 6.03 17.38 5.33
C ALA A 141 6.50 15.91 5.26
N ASP A 142 5.96 15.17 4.29
CA ASP A 142 6.45 13.86 3.85
C ASP A 142 6.75 12.85 4.98
N PRO A 143 5.74 12.23 5.61
CA PRO A 143 5.91 11.18 6.62
C PRO A 143 6.35 9.86 5.95
N ALA A 144 7.63 9.78 5.58
CA ALA A 144 8.18 8.70 4.77
C ALA A 144 8.11 7.33 5.48
N PHE A 145 8.33 7.26 6.80
CA PHE A 145 8.23 6.00 7.53
C PHE A 145 6.80 5.48 7.60
N THR A 146 5.86 6.38 7.85
CA THR A 146 4.44 6.05 7.89
C THR A 146 3.96 5.60 6.51
N ASN A 147 4.37 6.30 5.44
CA ASN A 147 4.09 5.90 4.06
C ASN A 147 4.72 4.54 3.71
N PHE A 148 5.92 4.25 4.23
CA PHE A 148 6.56 2.93 4.14
C PHE A 148 5.72 1.84 4.82
N LEU A 149 5.27 2.06 6.05
CA LEU A 149 4.41 1.11 6.76
C LEU A 149 3.09 0.91 6.00
N LEU A 150 2.45 1.98 5.53
CA LEU A 150 1.22 1.87 4.74
C LEU A 150 1.43 1.03 3.48
N LYS A 151 2.54 1.20 2.77
CA LYS A 151 2.92 0.37 1.60
C LYS A 151 3.05 -1.11 1.97
N LEU A 152 3.66 -1.44 3.12
CA LEU A 152 3.78 -2.83 3.59
C LEU A 152 2.43 -3.47 3.90
N TYR A 153 1.45 -2.69 4.35
CA TYR A 153 0.09 -3.15 4.65
C TYR A 153 -0.87 -3.02 3.46
N GLY A 154 -0.40 -2.60 2.28
CA GLY A 154 -1.25 -2.41 1.09
C GLY A 154 -2.25 -1.25 1.24
N LEU A 155 -1.97 -0.30 2.13
CA LEU A 155 -2.79 0.88 2.40
C LEU A 155 -2.30 2.09 1.58
N PRO A 156 -3.20 3.02 1.21
CA PRO A 156 -2.79 4.23 0.50
C PRO A 156 -1.94 5.14 1.40
N PRO A 157 -0.96 5.88 0.83
CA PRO A 157 -0.12 6.80 1.60
C PRO A 157 -0.96 7.95 2.18
N LEU A 158 -0.48 8.56 3.27
CA LEU A 158 -1.14 9.74 3.85
C LEU A 158 -1.08 10.94 2.89
N GLY A 159 -0.10 10.97 2.00
CA GLY A 159 0.18 12.07 1.11
C GLY A 159 1.60 12.55 1.31
N TYR A 160 1.98 13.55 0.51
CA TYR A 160 3.35 14.02 0.37
C TYR A 160 3.39 15.53 0.33
#